data_AF-A0A1G2XUB8-F1
#
_entry.id   AF-A0A1G2XUB8-F1
#
_cell.length_a   1.000
_cell.length_b   1.000
_cell.length_c   1.000
_cell.angle_alpha   90.00
_cell.angle_beta   90.00
_cell.angle_gamma   90.00
#
_symmetry.space_group_name_H-M   'P 1'
#
loop_
_entity.id
_entity.type
_entity.pdbx_description
1 polymer ?
#
loop_
_entity_poly.entity_id
_entity_poly.type
_entity_poly.pdbx_seq_one_letter_code
_entity_poly.pdbx_strand_id
1 'polypeptide(L)'
;MNFSKETMNALYAWLAPETAYKWHPIDNIQYHLFIGHVWHDCRGLWDERFARDIIKNKAKELHPEWAEDLLEKFAEDHKALGTKILDFLCSLKEKGMLNELI
;
A
#
# COMPACT_ATOMS: atom_id res chain seq x y z
N MET A 1 10.05 3.92 -10.56
CA MET A 1 9.07 2.80 -10.48
C MET A 1 7.73 3.39 -10.81
N ASN A 2 6.99 2.85 -11.77
CA ASN A 2 5.69 3.39 -12.17
C ASN A 2 4.63 2.34 -11.86
N PHE A 3 3.72 2.68 -10.94
CA PHE A 3 2.54 1.86 -10.67
C PHE A 3 1.60 1.87 -11.87
N SER A 4 0.92 0.73 -12.11
CA SER A 4 -0.15 0.66 -13.10
C SER A 4 -1.32 1.56 -12.70
N LYS A 5 -2.26 1.75 -13.63
CA LYS A 5 -3.50 2.45 -13.35
C LYS A 5 -4.29 1.73 -12.26
N GLU A 6 -4.28 0.40 -12.27
CA GLU A 6 -4.96 -0.47 -11.32
C GLU A 6 -4.37 -0.31 -9.91
N THR A 7 -3.04 -0.34 -9.79
CA THR A 7 -2.36 -0.07 -8.51
C THR A 7 -2.69 1.33 -7.99
N MET A 8 -2.69 2.35 -8.86
CA MET A 8 -3.03 3.72 -8.45
C MET A 8 -4.50 3.88 -8.04
N ASN A 9 -5.42 3.15 -8.70
CA ASN A 9 -6.84 3.14 -8.32
C ASN A 9 -7.03 2.48 -6.96
N ALA A 10 -6.32 1.37 -6.68
CA ALA A 10 -6.38 0.72 -5.38
C ALA A 10 -5.82 1.62 -4.26
N LEU A 11 -4.73 2.34 -4.53
CA LEU A 11 -4.20 3.36 -3.61
C LEU A 11 -5.25 4.45 -3.32
N TYR A 12 -5.90 4.98 -4.36
CA TYR A 12 -6.94 5.99 -4.18
C TYR A 12 -8.13 5.45 -3.37
N ALA A 13 -8.61 4.25 -3.69
CA ALA A 13 -9.73 3.62 -2.99
C ALA A 13 -9.42 3.36 -1.51
N TRP A 14 -8.17 3.02 -1.20
CA TRP A 14 -7.71 2.85 0.17
C TRP A 14 -7.65 4.19 0.93
N LEU A 15 -7.15 5.25 0.29
CA LEU A 15 -6.98 6.56 0.92
C LEU A 15 -8.22 7.46 0.80
N ALA A 16 -9.35 6.98 0.29
CA ALA A 16 -10.57 7.77 0.19
C ALA A 16 -11.12 8.15 1.59
N PRO A 17 -11.84 9.28 1.72
CA PRO A 17 -12.45 9.72 2.99
C PRO A 17 -13.23 8.66 3.74
N GLU A 18 -13.90 7.73 3.05
CA GLU A 18 -14.73 6.72 3.69
C GLU A 18 -13.93 5.51 4.23
N THR A 19 -12.68 5.35 3.76
CA THR A 19 -11.85 4.16 4.00
C THR A 19 -10.58 4.46 4.78
N ALA A 20 -10.04 5.68 4.66
CA ALA A 20 -8.78 6.08 5.29
C ALA A 20 -8.85 6.16 6.82
N TYR A 21 -10.04 6.33 7.42
CA TYR A 21 -10.21 6.38 8.88
C TYR A 21 -10.01 5.03 9.59
N LYS A 22 -9.93 3.92 8.86
CA LYS A 22 -9.50 2.64 9.43
C LYS A 22 -7.99 2.67 9.63
N TRP A 23 -7.60 3.24 10.78
CA TRP A 23 -6.23 3.54 11.15
C TRP A 23 -5.30 2.33 11.18
N HIS A 24 -5.84 1.16 11.55
CA HIS A 24 -5.05 -0.06 11.51
C HIS A 24 -5.16 -0.69 10.11
N PRO A 25 -4.08 -0.79 9.34
CA PRO A 25 -4.15 -1.33 7.99
C PRO A 25 -4.67 -2.78 7.92
N ILE A 26 -4.53 -3.54 9.00
CA ILE A 26 -5.10 -4.90 9.12
C ILE A 26 -6.63 -4.91 9.00
N ASP A 27 -7.28 -3.82 9.40
CA ASP A 27 -8.74 -3.65 9.33
C ASP A 27 -9.21 -3.11 7.97
N ASN A 28 -8.26 -2.84 7.07
CA ASN A 28 -8.50 -2.15 5.82
C ASN A 28 -8.28 -3.07 4.62
N ILE A 29 -9.38 -3.66 4.11
CA ILE A 29 -9.32 -4.54 2.92
C ILE A 29 -8.75 -3.82 1.69
N GLN A 30 -8.99 -2.50 1.55
CA GLN A 30 -8.50 -1.73 0.40
C GLN A 30 -6.97 -1.58 0.44
N TYR A 31 -6.40 -1.46 1.64
CA TYR A 31 -4.95 -1.49 1.80
C TYR A 31 -4.34 -2.81 1.31
N HIS A 32 -4.93 -3.95 1.69
CA HIS A 32 -4.44 -5.26 1.24
C HIS A 32 -4.56 -5.44 -0.28
N LEU A 33 -5.65 -4.93 -0.89
CA LEU A 33 -5.80 -4.92 -2.35
C LEU A 33 -4.70 -4.08 -3.02
N PHE A 34 -4.41 -2.89 -2.49
CA PHE A 34 -3.30 -2.08 -2.96
C PHE A 34 -1.96 -2.82 -2.89
N ILE A 35 -1.64 -3.44 -1.75
CA ILE A 35 -0.41 -4.22 -1.61
C ILE A 35 -0.37 -5.43 -2.56
N GLY A 36 -1.49 -6.10 -2.79
CA GLY A 36 -1.60 -7.18 -3.77
C GLY A 36 -1.28 -6.71 -5.19
N HIS A 37 -1.82 -5.56 -5.61
CA HIS A 37 -1.50 -4.96 -6.90
C HIS A 37 -0.03 -4.54 -7.01
N VAL A 38 0.55 -3.97 -5.95
CA VAL A 38 1.98 -3.67 -5.88
C VAL A 38 2.82 -4.94 -6.08
N TRP A 39 2.46 -6.04 -5.41
CA TRP A 39 3.16 -7.32 -5.54
C TRP A 39 3.13 -7.85 -6.98
N HIS A 40 1.96 -7.79 -7.61
CA HIS A 40 1.75 -8.21 -8.99
C HIS A 40 2.55 -7.36 -9.98
N ASP A 41 2.39 -6.03 -9.90
CA ASP A 41 2.92 -5.10 -10.90
C ASP A 41 4.41 -4.88 -10.77
N CYS A 42 4.93 -4.83 -9.54
CA CYS A 42 6.32 -4.49 -9.28
C CYS A 42 7.20 -5.72 -9.05
N ARG A 43 6.65 -6.95 -9.21
CA ARG A 43 7.36 -8.23 -9.06
C ARG A 43 8.27 -8.32 -7.81
N GLY A 44 7.90 -7.65 -6.72
CA GLY A 44 8.65 -7.64 -5.46
C GLY A 44 9.61 -6.47 -5.21
N LEU A 45 9.72 -5.49 -6.12
CA LEU A 45 10.53 -4.28 -5.87
C LEU A 45 9.66 -3.22 -5.19
N TRP A 46 9.53 -3.28 -3.87
CA TRP A 46 8.97 -2.21 -3.05
C TRP A 46 10.10 -1.40 -2.42
N ASP A 47 10.33 -0.20 -2.93
CA ASP A 47 11.21 0.76 -2.27
C ASP A 47 10.42 1.51 -1.20
N GLU A 48 10.77 1.26 0.06
CA GLU A 48 10.15 1.87 1.22
C GLU A 48 10.11 3.40 1.13
N ARG A 49 11.19 4.07 0.72
CA ARG A 49 11.21 5.54 0.63
C ARG A 49 10.19 6.03 -0.38
N PHE A 50 10.16 5.38 -1.55
CA PHE A 50 9.21 5.70 -2.60
C PHE A 50 7.76 5.43 -2.18
N ALA A 51 7.51 4.30 -1.52
CA ALA A 51 6.20 3.93 -1.02
C ALA A 51 5.69 4.93 0.03
N ARG A 52 6.54 5.31 0.98
CA ARG A 52 6.23 6.34 1.97
C ARG A 52 5.85 7.65 1.29
N ASP A 53 6.66 8.12 0.35
CA ASP A 53 6.43 9.40 -0.32
C ASP A 53 5.11 9.38 -1.12
N ILE A 54 4.79 8.27 -1.81
CA ILE A 54 3.51 8.12 -2.51
C ILE A 54 2.33 8.12 -1.54
N ILE A 55 2.38 7.33 -0.47
CA ILE A 55 1.30 7.23 0.52
C ILE A 55 1.07 8.61 1.14
N LYS A 56 2.15 9.27 1.58
CA LYS A 56 2.10 10.59 2.20
C LYS A 56 1.52 11.65 1.25
N ASN A 57 2.05 11.75 0.04
CA ASN A 57 1.60 12.75 -0.93
C ASN A 57 0.13 12.53 -1.32
N LYS A 58 -0.27 11.27 -1.54
CA LYS A 58 -1.66 10.97 -1.90
C LYS A 58 -2.62 11.20 -0.73
N ALA A 59 -2.22 10.84 0.48
CA ALA A 59 -3.01 11.13 1.68
C ALA A 59 -3.17 12.64 1.88
N LYS A 60 -2.11 13.44 1.66
CA LYS A 60 -2.16 14.91 1.73
C LYS A 60 -3.08 15.53 0.68
N GLU A 61 -3.09 14.98 -0.53
CA GLU A 61 -4.00 15.44 -1.60
C GLU A 61 -5.47 15.17 -1.25
N LEU A 62 -5.76 14.03 -0.62
CA LEU A 62 -7.14 13.61 -0.30
C LEU A 62 -7.65 14.14 1.04
N HIS A 63 -6.74 14.40 1.98
CA HIS A 63 -7.03 14.90 3.33
C HIS A 63 -6.13 16.11 3.65
N PRO A 64 -6.34 17.26 2.98
CA PRO A 64 -5.53 18.46 3.21
C PRO A 64 -5.63 19.00 4.64
N GLU A 65 -6.64 18.58 5.41
CA GLU A 65 -6.84 18.91 6.82
C GLU A 65 -6.01 18.07 7.80
N TRP A 66 -5.42 16.95 7.35
CA TRP A 66 -4.57 16.14 8.22
C TRP A 66 -3.26 16.85 8.54
N ALA A 67 -2.87 16.78 9.81
CA ALA A 67 -1.62 17.36 10.27
C ALA A 67 -0.40 16.64 9.65
N GLU A 68 0.69 17.36 9.43
CA GLU A 68 1.88 16.83 8.74
C GLU A 68 2.55 15.67 9.50
N ASP A 69 2.56 15.73 10.84
CA ASP A 69 3.03 14.66 11.72
C ASP A 69 2.15 13.41 11.64
N LEU A 70 0.83 13.60 11.49
CA LEU A 70 -0.12 12.52 11.27
C LEU A 70 0.14 11.82 9.94
N LEU A 71 0.32 12.60 8.86
CA LEU A 71 0.63 12.10 7.52
C LEU A 71 1.95 11.32 7.50
N GLU A 72 2.99 11.83 8.18
CA GLU A 72 4.29 11.15 8.28
C GLU A 72 4.16 9.80 8.98
N LYS A 73 3.52 9.79 10.16
CA LYS A 73 3.32 8.55 10.93
C LYS A 73 2.47 7.55 10.16
N PHE A 74 1.36 8.01 9.58
CA PHE A 74 0.48 7.17 8.77
C PHE A 74 1.26 6.51 7.62
N ALA A 75 2.08 7.28 6.89
CA ALA A 75 2.88 6.75 5.80
C ALA A 75 3.94 5.74 6.28
N GLU A 76 4.65 6.00 7.39
CA GLU A 76 5.64 5.07 7.92
C GLU A 76 5.04 3.75 8.42
N ASP A 77 3.92 3.81 9.16
CA ASP A 77 3.24 2.62 9.67
C ASP A 77 2.78 1.70 8.52
N HIS A 78 2.18 2.30 7.48
CA HIS A 78 1.67 1.57 6.32
C HIS A 78 2.77 1.11 5.36
N LYS A 79 3.87 1.84 5.26
CA LYS A 79 5.04 1.42 4.50
C LYS A 79 5.65 0.15 5.09
N ALA A 80 5.87 0.13 6.41
CA ALA A 80 6.49 -0.99 7.11
C ALA A 80 5.61 -2.26 7.09
N LEU A 81 4.29 -2.12 7.22
CA LEU A 81 3.40 -3.27 7.05
C LEU A 81 3.37 -3.76 5.60
N GLY A 82 3.46 -2.85 4.62
CA GLY A 82 3.44 -3.19 3.21
C GLY A 82 4.61 -4.11 2.88
N THR A 83 5.80 -3.76 3.37
CA THR A 83 7.01 -4.59 3.29
C THR A 83 6.75 -6.00 3.84
N LYS A 84 6.17 -6.13 5.03
CA LYS A 84 5.90 -7.44 5.66
C LYS A 84 4.94 -8.31 4.85
N ILE A 85 3.89 -7.71 4.29
CA ILE A 85 2.91 -8.45 3.46
C ILE A 85 3.57 -8.88 2.14
N LEU A 86 4.37 -8.00 1.52
CA LEU A 86 5.09 -8.33 0.30
C LEU A 86 6.10 -9.47 0.51
N ASP A 87 6.89 -9.41 1.60
CA ASP A 87 7.82 -10.48 1.97
C ASP A 87 7.08 -11.82 2.15
N PHE A 88 5.91 -11.79 2.81
CA PHE A 88 5.07 -12.97 2.97
C PHE A 88 4.60 -13.53 1.61
N LEU A 89 4.07 -12.69 0.72
CA LEU A 89 3.60 -13.10 -0.61
C LEU A 89 4.75 -13.64 -1.48
N CYS A 90 5.92 -13.01 -1.44
CA CYS A 90 7.13 -13.52 -2.08
C CYS A 90 7.52 -14.91 -1.55
N SER A 91 7.51 -15.10 -0.22
CA SER A 91 7.84 -16.40 0.40
C SER A 91 6.86 -17.50 0.02
N LEU A 92 5.56 -17.18 -0.15
CA LEU A 92 4.55 -18.13 -0.59
C LEU A 92 4.75 -18.52 -2.06
N LYS A 93 5.13 -17.57 -2.92
CA LYS A 93 5.45 -17.84 -4.33
C LYS A 93 6.69 -18.73 -4.46
N GLU A 94 7.74 -18.46 -3.71
CA GLU A 94 8.96 -19.30 -3.67
C GLU A 94 8.67 -20.74 -3.25
N LYS A 95 7.68 -20.93 -2.36
CA LYS A 95 7.21 -22.25 -1.92
C LYS A 95 6.25 -22.94 -2.89
N GLY A 96 5.92 -22.32 -4.03
CA GLY A 96 4.93 -22.84 -4.98
C GLY A 96 3.50 -22.85 -4.44
N MET A 97 3.21 -22.07 -3.41
CA MET A 97 1.88 -21.99 -2.78
C MET A 97 0.99 -20.92 -3.42
N LEU A 98 1.59 -19.95 -4.12
CA LEU A 98 0.92 -19.02 -5.01
C LEU A 98 1.25 -19.42 -6.45
N ASN A 99 0.43 -20.28 -7.04
CA ASN A 99 0.39 -20.43 -8.49
C ASN A 99 -0.21 -19.15 -9.08
N GLU A 100 0.33 -18.68 -10.21
CA GLU A 100 -0.05 -17.44 -10.91
C GLU A 100 -1.56 -17.16 -10.76
N LEU A 101 -1.91 -16.33 -9.79
CA LEU A 101 -3.26 -15.85 -9.60
C LEU A 101 -3.46 -14.81 -10.70
N ILE A 102 -4.20 -15.28 -11.72
CA ILE A 102 -4.73 -14.64 -12.91
C ILE A 102 -4.89 -13.12 -12.79
#